data_AF-A0A925R7R9-F1
#
_entry.id   AF-A0A925R7R9-F1
#
_cell.length_a   1.000
_cell.length_b   1.000
_cell.length_c   1.000
_cell.angle_alpha   90.00
_cell.angle_beta   90.00
_cell.angle_gamma   90.00
#
_symmetry.space_group_name_H-M   'P 1'
#
loop_
_entity.id
_entity.type
_entity.pdbx_description
1 polymer ?
#
loop_
_entity_poly.entity_id
_entity_poly.type
_entity_poly.pdbx_seq_one_letter_code
_entity_poly.pdbx_strand_id
1 'polypeptide(L)'
;MKKLQDYVDHLFASIPDSEQKENARQDILQTLEEKVMDLMNEGKAEEDAINKALVEFGDFQEVKNELIEKQAPGKKNYGIALGYSVWGSILIIALVVFINMYYTPKEIWFIYPTFCVLWWPLSMFFRWLSHR
;
A
#
# COMPACT_ATOMS: atom_id res chain seq x y z
N MET A 1 6.20 -21.52 23.77
CA MET A 1 5.26 -21.03 22.72
C MET A 1 4.08 -20.13 23.17
N LYS A 2 3.26 -20.45 24.19
CA LYS A 2 2.04 -19.65 24.52
C LYS A 2 2.27 -18.16 24.79
N LYS A 3 3.39 -17.80 25.45
CA LYS A 3 3.76 -16.41 25.74
C LYS A 3 3.94 -15.54 24.47
N LEU A 4 4.43 -16.13 23.37
CA LEU A 4 4.58 -15.43 22.09
C LEU A 4 3.22 -15.12 21.47
N GLN A 5 2.32 -16.10 21.48
CA GLN A 5 0.95 -15.94 21.00
C GLN A 5 0.21 -14.86 21.78
N ASP A 6 0.26 -14.90 23.11
CA ASP A 6 -0.38 -13.89 23.97
C ASP A 6 0.15 -12.47 23.69
N TYR A 7 1.45 -12.34 23.42
CA TYR A 7 2.07 -11.06 23.08
C TYR A 7 1.62 -10.52 21.72
N VAL A 8 1.64 -11.38 20.70
CA VAL A 8 1.17 -11.06 19.35
C VAL A 8 -0.32 -10.72 19.38
N ASP A 9 -1.14 -11.45 20.13
CA ASP A 9 -2.56 -11.16 20.27
C ASP A 9 -2.80 -9.79 20.92
N HIS A 10 -1.98 -9.42 21.90
CA HIS A 10 -2.04 -8.08 22.51
C HIS A 10 -1.63 -6.96 21.52
N LEU A 11 -0.66 -7.21 20.63
CA LEU A 11 -0.25 -6.26 19.58
C LEU A 11 -1.43 -5.92 18.64
N PHE A 12 -2.22 -6.93 18.29
CA PHE A 12 -3.32 -6.82 17.33
C PHE A 12 -4.70 -6.56 17.96
N ALA A 13 -4.82 -6.58 19.29
CA ALA A 13 -6.11 -6.44 19.99
C ALA A 13 -6.87 -5.14 19.67
N SER A 14 -6.15 -4.04 19.41
CA SER A 14 -6.76 -2.73 19.09
C SER A 14 -7.03 -2.51 17.60
N ILE A 15 -6.68 -3.46 16.73
CA ILE A 15 -6.82 -3.34 15.28
C ILE A 15 -8.15 -4.00 14.84
N PRO A 16 -8.98 -3.33 14.02
CA PRO A 16 -10.20 -3.93 13.47
C PRO A 16 -9.90 -5.21 12.69
N ASP A 17 -10.73 -6.23 12.85
CA ASP A 17 -10.54 -7.50 12.13
C ASP A 17 -10.57 -7.29 10.61
N SER A 18 -9.48 -7.68 9.97
CA SER A 18 -9.29 -7.61 8.52
C SER A 18 -8.36 -8.74 8.08
N GLU A 19 -8.46 -9.14 6.82
CA GLU A 19 -7.54 -10.14 6.23
C GLU A 19 -6.06 -9.72 6.39
N GLN A 20 -5.79 -8.42 6.26
CA GLN A 20 -4.45 -7.86 6.43
C GLN A 20 -3.94 -7.96 7.88
N LYS A 21 -4.83 -7.84 8.87
CA LYS A 21 -4.51 -8.03 10.28
C LYS A 21 -4.02 -9.45 10.55
N GLU A 22 -4.75 -10.45 10.03
CA GLU A 22 -4.42 -11.86 10.28
C GLU A 22 -3.13 -12.28 9.57
N ASN A 23 -2.90 -11.81 8.34
CA ASN A 23 -1.64 -12.06 7.63
C ASN A 23 -0.45 -11.45 8.39
N ALA A 24 -0.55 -10.18 8.78
CA ALA A 24 0.50 -9.51 9.55
C ALA A 24 0.73 -10.18 10.92
N ARG A 25 -0.32 -10.70 11.55
CA ARG A 25 -0.24 -11.46 12.80
C ARG A 25 0.61 -12.72 12.62
N GLN A 26 0.37 -13.47 11.56
CA GLN A 26 1.11 -14.71 11.26
C GLN A 26 2.56 -14.43 10.91
N ASP A 27 2.83 -13.41 10.09
CA ASP A 27 4.19 -13.04 9.68
C ASP A 27 5.06 -12.64 10.87
N ILE A 28 4.53 -11.83 11.78
CA ILE A 28 5.25 -11.41 12.99
C ILE A 28 5.49 -12.59 13.92
N LEU A 29 4.48 -13.45 14.10
CA LEU A 29 4.60 -14.63 14.93
C LEU A 29 5.66 -15.60 14.41
N GLN A 30 5.66 -15.84 13.10
CA GLN A 30 6.68 -16.68 12.45
C GLN A 30 8.08 -16.09 12.63
N THR A 31 8.25 -14.78 12.41
CA THR A 31 9.55 -14.11 12.57
C THR A 31 10.08 -14.23 14.00
N LEU A 32 9.20 -14.09 15.00
CA LEU A 32 9.57 -14.27 16.40
C LEU A 32 9.90 -15.73 16.73
N GLU A 33 9.15 -16.68 16.20
CA GLU A 33 9.42 -18.12 16.38
C GLU A 33 10.76 -18.54 15.76
N GLU A 34 11.06 -18.06 14.55
CA GLU A 34 12.37 -18.25 13.90
C GLU A 34 13.50 -17.72 14.79
N LYS A 35 13.33 -16.51 15.33
CA LYS A 35 14.34 -15.92 16.22
C LYS A 35 14.52 -16.68 17.53
N VAL A 36 13.44 -17.22 18.10
CA VAL A 36 13.52 -18.09 19.28
C VAL A 36 14.23 -19.40 18.95
N MET A 37 13.97 -19.98 17.78
CA MET A 37 14.64 -21.20 17.33
C MET A 37 16.14 -20.98 17.13
N ASP A 38 16.55 -19.84 16.57
CA ASP A 38 17.97 -19.47 16.46
C ASP A 38 18.64 -19.37 17.84
N LEU A 39 17.98 -18.72 18.80
CA LEU A 39 18.50 -18.60 20.17
C LEU A 39 18.57 -19.94 20.90
N MET A 40 17.65 -20.88 20.61
CA MET A 40 17.75 -22.25 21.11
C MET A 40 18.91 -23.02 20.49
N ASN A 41 19.18 -22.81 19.19
CA ASN A 41 20.33 -23.38 18.50
C ASN A 41 21.67 -22.84 19.04
N GLU A 42 21.70 -21.61 19.57
CA GLU A 42 22.83 -21.05 20.32
C GLU A 42 23.03 -21.70 21.72
N GLY A 43 22.17 -22.66 22.09
CA GLY A 43 22.26 -23.39 23.36
C GLY A 43 21.53 -22.72 24.52
N LYS A 44 20.63 -21.76 24.26
CA LYS A 44 19.81 -21.15 25.32
C LYS A 44 18.57 -21.98 25.62
N ALA A 45 18.11 -21.91 26.86
CA ALA A 45 16.83 -22.49 27.25
C ALA A 45 15.68 -21.78 26.50
N GLU A 46 14.61 -22.53 26.16
CA GLU A 46 13.45 -22.01 25.42
C GLU A 46 12.86 -20.76 26.09
N GLU A 47 12.74 -20.76 27.42
CA GLU A 47 12.17 -19.62 28.15
C GLU A 47 13.05 -18.37 28.06
N ASP A 48 14.37 -18.53 28.14
CA ASP A 48 15.33 -17.42 28.02
C ASP A 48 15.40 -16.90 26.58
N ALA A 49 15.28 -17.79 25.60
CA ALA A 49 15.20 -17.45 24.18
C ALA A 49 13.95 -16.62 23.88
N ILE A 50 12.78 -17.02 24.41
CA ILE A 50 11.53 -16.28 24.30
C ILE A 50 11.65 -14.90 24.94
N ASN A 51 12.13 -14.82 26.18
CA ASN A 51 12.29 -13.54 26.88
C ASN A 51 13.24 -12.62 26.12
N LYS A 52 14.36 -13.15 25.60
CA LYS A 52 15.32 -12.37 24.84
C LYS A 52 14.76 -11.90 23.49
N ALA A 53 14.05 -12.76 22.74
CA ALA A 53 13.42 -12.38 21.48
C ALA A 53 12.38 -11.26 21.68
N LEU A 54 11.61 -11.34 22.77
CA LEU A 54 10.59 -10.34 23.11
C LEU A 54 11.22 -8.97 23.47
N VAL A 55 12.35 -8.98 24.19
CA VAL A 55 13.13 -7.77 24.50
C VAL A 55 13.79 -7.18 23.25
N GLU A 56 14.36 -8.02 22.38
CA GLU A 56 14.99 -7.57 21.13
C GLU A 56 13.98 -7.02 20.12
N PHE A 57 12.73 -7.51 20.13
CA PHE A 57 11.66 -6.97 19.30
C PHE A 57 11.28 -5.53 19.71
N GLY A 58 11.65 -5.09 20.91
CA GLY A 58 11.61 -3.70 21.33
C GLY A 58 10.21 -3.18 21.70
N ASP A 59 10.00 -1.86 21.53
CA ASP A 59 8.75 -1.19 21.87
C ASP A 59 7.66 -1.53 20.84
N PHE A 60 6.80 -2.47 21.21
CA PHE A 60 5.65 -2.89 20.43
C PHE A 60 4.72 -1.75 19.99
N GLN A 61 4.74 -0.59 20.67
CA GLN A 61 3.98 0.58 20.26
C GLN A 61 4.49 1.14 18.93
N GLU A 62 5.79 1.05 18.65
CA GLU A 62 6.38 1.51 17.39
C GLU A 62 5.88 0.65 16.22
N VAL A 63 5.93 -0.69 16.36
CA VAL A 63 5.42 -1.63 15.37
C VAL A 63 3.92 -1.44 15.14
N LYS A 64 3.15 -1.28 16.24
CA LYS A 64 1.72 -0.98 16.16
C LYS A 64 1.45 0.32 15.42
N ASN A 65 2.22 1.38 15.69
CA ASN A 65 2.04 2.68 15.05
C ASN A 65 2.34 2.59 13.54
N GLU A 66 3.38 1.88 13.13
CA GLU A 66 3.68 1.66 11.71
C GLU A 66 2.58 0.84 11.00
N LEU A 67 2.05 -0.19 11.66
CA LEU A 67 0.96 -1.00 11.10
C LEU A 67 -0.35 -0.21 11.00
N ILE A 68 -0.68 0.60 12.02
CA ILE A 68 -1.85 1.49 12.02
C ILE A 68 -1.69 2.55 10.94
N GLU A 69 -0.51 3.12 10.75
CA GLU A 69 -0.25 4.11 9.70
C GLU A 69 -0.38 3.50 8.30
N LYS A 70 0.06 2.25 8.09
CA LYS A 70 -0.18 1.51 6.84
C LYS A 70 -1.65 1.14 6.62
N GLN A 71 -2.42 0.89 7.70
CA GLN A 71 -3.83 0.51 7.63
C GLN A 71 -4.79 1.69 7.57
N ALA A 72 -4.39 2.87 8.03
CA ALA A 72 -5.17 4.07 7.84
C ALA A 72 -5.33 4.28 6.32
N PRO A 73 -6.56 4.38 5.78
CA PRO A 73 -6.74 4.85 4.42
C PRO A 73 -6.24 6.28 4.43
N GLY A 74 -4.95 6.46 4.10
CA GLY A 74 -4.34 7.77 3.94
C GLY A 74 -5.31 8.56 3.07
N LYS A 75 -5.76 9.70 3.57
CA LYS A 75 -6.81 10.52 2.97
C LYS A 75 -6.37 10.81 1.53
N LYS A 76 -6.77 9.94 0.60
CA LYS A 76 -6.21 9.91 -0.74
C LYS A 76 -6.75 11.18 -1.37
N ASN A 77 -5.85 12.15 -1.57
CA ASN A 77 -6.16 13.42 -2.19
C ASN A 77 -6.39 13.19 -3.69
N TYR A 78 -7.46 12.45 -4.01
CA TYR A 78 -7.85 12.15 -5.38
C TYR A 78 -8.01 13.44 -6.19
N GLY A 79 -8.39 14.55 -5.55
CA GLY A 79 -8.49 15.87 -6.20
C GLY A 79 -7.21 16.34 -6.90
N ILE A 80 -6.03 16.12 -6.30
CA ILE A 80 -4.75 16.54 -6.91
C ILE A 80 -4.39 15.61 -8.08
N ALA A 81 -4.62 14.31 -7.93
CA ALA A 81 -4.39 13.32 -8.99
C ALA A 81 -5.33 13.54 -10.20
N LEU A 82 -6.60 13.90 -9.96
CA LEU A 82 -7.56 14.26 -11.00
C LEU A 82 -7.08 15.49 -11.79
N GLY A 83 -6.66 16.55 -11.08
CA GLY A 83 -6.18 17.77 -11.72
C GLY A 83 -4.98 17.53 -12.63
N TYR A 84 -4.03 16.69 -12.18
CA TYR A 84 -2.85 16.33 -12.97
C TYR A 84 -3.20 15.52 -14.22
N SER A 85 -4.08 14.53 -14.11
CA SER A 85 -4.54 13.74 -15.27
C SER A 85 -5.30 14.57 -16.30
N VAL A 86 -6.11 15.53 -15.87
CA VAL A 86 -6.85 16.44 -16.77
C VAL A 86 -5.87 17.35 -17.53
N TRP A 87 -4.95 18.01 -16.83
CA TRP A 87 -3.94 18.87 -17.48
C TRP A 87 -3.03 18.09 -18.42
N GLY A 88 -2.61 16.87 -18.04
CA GLY A 88 -1.82 15.99 -18.90
C GLY A 88 -2.56 15.58 -20.17
N SER A 89 -3.84 15.20 -20.06
CA SER A 89 -4.66 14.85 -21.22
C SER A 89 -4.84 16.04 -22.19
N ILE A 90 -5.08 17.24 -21.66
CA ILE A 90 -5.23 18.47 -22.46
C ILE A 90 -3.94 18.78 -23.22
N LEU A 91 -2.78 18.67 -22.58
CA LEU A 91 -1.48 18.94 -23.20
C LEU A 91 -1.17 17.94 -24.33
N ILE A 92 -1.46 16.65 -24.11
CA ILE A 92 -1.25 15.62 -25.13
C ILE A 92 -2.21 15.82 -26.32
N ILE A 93 -3.49 16.09 -26.06
CA ILE A 93 -4.48 16.41 -27.09
C ILE A 93 -4.00 17.62 -27.90
N ALA A 94 -3.57 18.71 -27.25
CA ALA A 94 -3.07 19.90 -27.93
C ALA A 94 -1.85 19.61 -28.82
N LEU A 95 -0.89 18.81 -28.33
CA LEU A 95 0.29 18.41 -29.10
C LEU A 95 -0.07 17.57 -30.33
N VAL A 96 -0.99 16.63 -30.19
CA VAL A 96 -1.40 15.77 -31.32
C VAL A 96 -2.24 16.58 -32.34
N VAL A 97 -3.02 17.59 -31.91
CA VAL A 97 -3.72 18.53 -32.84
C VAL A 97 -2.69 19.31 -33.63
N PHE A 98 -1.66 19.82 -32.94
CA PHE A 98 -0.59 20.58 -33.56
C PHE A 98 0.16 19.76 -34.62
N ILE A 99 0.47 18.49 -34.32
CA ILE A 99 1.07 17.55 -35.28
C ILE A 99 0.15 17.33 -36.49
N ASN A 100 -1.15 17.15 -36.27
CA ASN A 100 -2.12 16.94 -37.34
C ASN A 100 -2.18 18.14 -38.30
N MET A 101 -2.16 19.36 -37.76
CA MET A 101 -2.16 20.59 -38.54
C MET A 101 -0.87 20.76 -39.37
N TYR A 102 0.28 20.36 -38.82
CA TYR A 102 1.58 20.56 -39.47
C TYR A 102 1.88 19.52 -40.55
N TYR A 103 1.60 18.24 -40.28
CA TYR A 103 2.02 17.15 -41.17
C TYR A 103 0.95 16.73 -42.17
N THR A 104 -0.33 16.68 -41.79
CA THR A 104 -1.38 16.14 -42.67
C THR A 104 -2.73 16.83 -42.45
N PRO A 105 -2.93 18.07 -42.95
CA PRO A 105 -4.17 18.83 -42.73
C PRO A 105 -5.41 18.26 -43.43
N LYS A 106 -5.26 17.24 -44.30
CA LYS A 106 -6.36 16.63 -45.07
C LYS A 106 -6.94 15.35 -44.46
N GLU A 107 -6.27 14.71 -43.50
CA GLU A 107 -6.71 13.44 -42.89
C GLU A 107 -7.00 13.61 -41.39
N ILE A 108 -8.08 13.00 -40.90
CA ILE A 108 -8.58 13.18 -39.52
C ILE A 108 -8.00 12.10 -38.58
N TRP A 109 -6.71 11.80 -38.71
CA TRP A 109 -6.06 10.71 -37.97
C TRP A 109 -5.91 11.01 -36.46
N PHE A 110 -5.94 12.30 -36.10
CA PHE A 110 -5.91 12.78 -34.72
C PHE A 110 -6.91 12.08 -33.77
N ILE A 111 -8.04 11.59 -34.29
CA ILE A 111 -9.10 11.00 -33.47
C ILE A 111 -8.63 9.74 -32.71
N TYR A 112 -7.79 8.90 -33.33
CA TYR A 112 -7.34 7.63 -32.75
C TYR A 112 -6.53 7.81 -31.45
N PRO A 113 -5.47 8.64 -31.40
CA PRO A 113 -4.74 8.89 -30.17
C PRO A 113 -5.58 9.63 -29.12
N THR A 114 -6.51 10.51 -29.50
CA THR A 114 -7.33 11.22 -28.50
C THR A 114 -8.24 10.31 -27.70
N PHE A 115 -8.83 9.29 -28.31
CA PHE A 115 -9.67 8.34 -27.59
C PHE A 115 -8.87 7.56 -26.54
N CYS A 116 -7.64 7.14 -26.85
CA CYS A 116 -6.75 6.51 -25.87
C CYS A 116 -6.41 7.45 -24.70
N VAL A 117 -6.12 8.72 -24.99
CA VAL A 117 -5.76 9.70 -23.95
C VAL A 117 -6.97 10.05 -23.08
N LEU A 118 -8.18 10.12 -23.65
CA LEU A 118 -9.42 10.41 -22.92
C LEU A 118 -9.89 9.27 -22.00
N TRP A 119 -9.45 8.03 -22.24
CA TRP A 119 -9.76 6.92 -21.35
C TRP A 119 -9.17 7.12 -19.94
N TRP A 120 -8.02 7.79 -19.85
CA TRP A 120 -7.32 8.02 -18.60
C TRP A 120 -8.06 8.95 -17.61
N PRO A 121 -8.47 10.18 -17.99
CA PRO A 121 -9.29 11.02 -17.14
C PRO A 121 -10.67 10.40 -16.84
N LEU A 122 -11.23 9.61 -17.76
CA LEU A 122 -12.50 8.92 -17.54
C LEU A 122 -12.41 7.85 -16.43
N SER A 123 -11.36 7.02 -16.44
CA SER A 123 -11.13 6.02 -15.38
C SER A 123 -10.95 6.66 -14.01
N MET A 124 -10.27 7.80 -13.96
CA MET A 124 -10.02 8.57 -12.76
C MET A 124 -11.30 9.25 -12.26
N PHE A 125 -12.12 9.78 -13.18
CA PHE A 125 -13.45 10.31 -12.86
C PHE A 125 -14.37 9.26 -12.24
N PHE A 126 -14.34 8.02 -12.73
CA PHE A 126 -15.12 6.92 -12.15
C PHE A 126 -14.64 6.57 -10.73
N ARG A 127 -13.32 6.56 -10.49
CA ARG A 127 -12.75 6.34 -9.15
C ARG A 127 -13.12 7.45 -8.16
N TRP A 128 -13.29 8.68 -8.63
CA TRP A 128 -13.77 9.80 -7.82
C TRP A 128 -15.26 9.68 -7.49
N LEU A 129 -16.09 9.33 -8.48
CA LEU A 129 -17.54 9.17 -8.30
C LEU A 129 -17.87 8.01 -7.34
N SER A 130 -17.16 6.89 -7.45
CA SER A 130 -17.36 5.70 -6.59
C SER A 130 -17.05 5.95 -5.10
N HIS A 131 -16.29 7.00 -4.79
CA HIS A 131 -15.92 7.39 -3.42
C HIS A 131 -16.81 8.48 -2.81
N ARG A 132 -17.82 8.97 -3.54
CA ARG A 132 -18.83 9.92 -3.06
C ARG A 132 -20.17 9.21 -2.87
#